data_AF-A0A1I3HTP3-F1
#
_entry.id   AF-A0A1I3HTP3-F1
#
_cell.length_a   1.000
_cell.length_b   1.000
_cell.length_c   1.000
_cell.angle_alpha   90.00
_cell.angle_beta   90.00
_cell.angle_gamma   90.00
#
_symmetry.space_group_name_H-M   'P 1'
#
loop_
_entity.id
_entity.type
_entity.pdbx_description
1 polymer ?
#
loop_
_entity_poly.entity_id
_entity_poly.type
_entity_poly.pdbx_seq_one_letter_code
_entity_poly.pdbx_strand_id
1 'polypeptide(L)'
;MWRKRVFGRMGVTFSFSEHRTGGGWHGDLPEQWVAVFLAFQSQCWHSDDQTGHRLPECEGNIPPKIESDVQIIAALVNPAGDDQGNETVTLINRSPNSVDLSGWLIADKNKKRSFITNLQLNPGATGVVKLDGQGAQLSNNGGIITLLNPEGLKYQGVSYTKEQCHSGWTIVF
;
A
#
# COMPACT_ATOMS: atom_id res chain seq x y z
N MET A 1 -2.13 26.93 28.20
CA MET A 1 -1.52 25.57 28.13
C MET A 1 -2.04 24.89 26.88
N TRP A 2 -1.20 24.70 25.87
CA TRP A 2 -1.60 24.22 24.54
C TRP A 2 -1.51 22.70 24.43
N ARG A 3 -2.44 22.05 23.70
CA ARG A 3 -2.18 20.80 22.99
C ARG A 3 -2.75 20.84 21.58
N LYS A 4 -1.86 20.68 20.59
CA LYS A 4 -2.12 20.46 19.16
C LYS A 4 -2.64 19.04 18.90
N ARG A 5 -3.48 18.86 17.87
CA ARG A 5 -3.06 18.17 16.62
C ARG A 5 -4.09 18.26 15.48
N VAL A 6 -3.70 19.09 14.50
CA VAL A 6 -3.72 18.95 13.03
C VAL A 6 -4.69 17.94 12.39
N PHE A 7 -5.55 18.50 11.51
CA PHE A 7 -6.32 17.86 10.45
C PHE A 7 -5.45 17.47 9.25
N GLY A 8 -5.75 16.36 8.59
CA GLY A 8 -5.25 16.03 7.24
C GLY A 8 -6.41 15.66 6.31
N ARG A 9 -6.95 16.66 5.60
CA ARG A 9 -7.95 16.54 4.53
C ARG A 9 -7.28 16.01 3.26
N MET A 10 -7.92 15.06 2.57
CA MET A 10 -7.77 14.87 1.13
C MET A 10 -9.19 14.72 0.56
N GLY A 11 -9.73 15.83 0.04
CA GLY A 11 -11.01 15.85 -0.65
C GLY A 11 -10.76 15.85 -2.15
N VAL A 12 -11.55 15.08 -2.91
CA VAL A 12 -11.62 15.19 -4.37
C VAL A 12 -12.80 16.11 -4.69
N THR A 13 -12.55 17.15 -5.49
CA THR A 13 -13.56 18.11 -5.94
C THR A 13 -14.05 17.68 -7.32
N PHE A 14 -15.36 17.59 -7.50
CA PHE A 14 -15.97 17.44 -8.83
C PHE A 14 -16.76 18.71 -9.15
N SER A 15 -16.55 19.25 -10.35
CA SER A 15 -17.29 20.40 -10.88
C SER A 15 -18.27 19.88 -11.92
N PHE A 16 -19.53 20.32 -11.86
CA PHE A 16 -20.51 20.06 -12.91
C PHE A 16 -20.94 21.38 -13.52
N SER A 17 -20.78 21.53 -14.84
CA SER A 17 -21.28 22.68 -15.59
C SER A 17 -22.57 22.26 -16.27
N GLU A 18 -23.71 22.74 -15.79
CA GLU A 18 -24.99 22.50 -16.45
C GLU A 18 -25.19 23.56 -17.55
N HIS A 19 -25.14 23.15 -18.81
CA HIS A 19 -25.53 24.00 -19.93
C HIS A 19 -27.06 24.01 -20.03
N ARG A 20 -27.72 25.09 -19.61
CA ARG A 20 -29.14 25.32 -19.91
C ARG A 20 -29.30 26.30 -21.07
N THR A 21 -29.95 25.83 -22.13
CA THR A 21 -30.49 26.66 -23.20
C THR A 21 -31.76 27.37 -22.73
N GLY A 22 -31.77 28.71 -22.80
CA GLY A 22 -32.95 29.53 -23.09
C GLY A 22 -33.79 30.02 -21.91
N GLY A 23 -33.75 31.36 -21.68
CA GLY A 23 -34.96 32.15 -21.44
C GLY A 23 -35.20 32.77 -20.06
N GLY A 24 -34.63 33.96 -19.81
CA GLY A 24 -35.38 35.11 -19.27
C GLY A 24 -35.55 35.32 -17.75
N TRP A 25 -34.89 36.38 -17.27
CA TRP A 25 -35.11 37.21 -16.07
C TRP A 25 -34.37 36.85 -14.77
N HIS A 26 -33.59 37.84 -14.32
CA HIS A 26 -32.56 37.80 -13.29
C HIS A 26 -33.14 37.71 -11.88
N GLY A 27 -32.74 36.66 -11.17
CA GLY A 27 -32.67 36.61 -9.73
C GLY A 27 -31.46 35.74 -9.37
N ASP A 28 -30.33 36.39 -9.07
CA ASP A 28 -29.09 35.70 -8.67
C ASP A 28 -29.34 34.97 -7.34
N LEU A 29 -29.68 33.68 -7.41
CA LEU A 29 -29.65 32.82 -6.24
C LEU A 29 -28.18 32.61 -5.87
N PRO A 30 -27.72 32.97 -4.65
CA PRO A 30 -26.33 32.76 -4.28
C PRO A 30 -26.03 31.26 -4.34
N GLU A 31 -24.92 30.91 -4.99
CA GLU A 31 -24.39 29.55 -5.08
C GLU A 31 -24.33 28.93 -3.67
N GLN A 32 -25.26 28.03 -3.36
CA GLN A 32 -25.23 27.28 -2.12
C GLN A 32 -24.46 25.98 -2.33
N TRP A 33 -23.31 25.90 -1.67
CA TRP A 33 -22.48 24.71 -1.61
C TRP A 33 -22.96 23.80 -0.49
N VAL A 34 -23.45 22.61 -0.85
CA VAL A 34 -23.79 21.55 0.11
C VAL A 34 -22.66 20.54 0.13
N ALA A 35 -21.98 20.39 1.27
CA ALA A 35 -21.01 19.33 1.49
C ALA A 35 -21.67 18.21 2.29
N VAL A 36 -21.90 17.06 1.66
CA VAL A 36 -22.34 15.85 2.36
C VAL A 36 -21.11 15.09 2.85
N PHE A 37 -20.98 14.92 4.16
CA PHE A 37 -19.95 14.06 4.77
C PHE A 37 -20.59 12.71 5.10
N LEU A 38 -20.34 11.71 4.26
CA LEU A 38 -20.71 10.32 4.55
C LEU A 38 -19.57 9.67 5.34
N ALA A 39 -19.82 9.37 6.61
CA ALA A 39 -18.94 8.52 7.41
C ALA A 39 -19.30 7.06 7.13
N PHE A 40 -18.36 6.29 6.58
CA PHE A 40 -18.50 4.85 6.51
C PHE A 40 -18.13 4.27 7.88
N GLN A 41 -19.00 3.43 8.45
CA GLN A 41 -18.60 2.58 9.57
C GLN A 41 -17.37 1.80 9.13
N SER A 42 -16.31 1.85 9.93
CA SER A 42 -15.03 1.19 9.68
C SER A 42 -15.25 -0.24 9.24
N GLN A 43 -15.11 -0.49 7.94
CA GLN A 43 -15.18 -1.84 7.40
C GLN A 43 -13.85 -2.54 7.72
N CYS A 44 -13.92 -3.86 7.90
CA CYS A 44 -12.75 -4.69 8.12
C CYS A 44 -11.77 -4.59 6.95
N TRP A 45 -10.48 -4.83 7.22
CA TRP A 45 -9.42 -4.70 6.23
C TRP A 45 -9.60 -5.63 5.00
N HIS A 46 -10.33 -6.74 5.18
CA HIS A 46 -10.70 -7.66 4.10
C HIS A 46 -12.21 -7.87 4.04
N SER A 47 -12.80 -7.55 2.90
CA SER A 47 -14.17 -7.93 2.52
C SER A 47 -14.11 -8.93 1.38
N ASP A 48 -15.09 -9.81 1.29
CA ASP A 48 -15.29 -10.68 0.12
C ASP A 48 -15.66 -9.83 -1.10
N ASP A 49 -14.86 -9.94 -2.16
CA ASP A 49 -15.01 -9.19 -3.41
C ASP A 49 -16.29 -9.52 -4.20
N GLN A 50 -17.00 -10.62 -3.87
CA GLN A 50 -18.26 -11.00 -4.53
C GLN A 50 -19.52 -10.55 -3.79
N THR A 51 -19.48 -10.53 -2.45
CA THR A 51 -20.68 -10.30 -1.63
C THR A 51 -20.61 -9.05 -0.76
N GLY A 52 -19.42 -8.44 -0.63
CA GLY A 52 -19.19 -7.31 0.28
C GLY A 52 -19.34 -7.69 1.76
N HIS A 53 -19.50 -8.97 2.07
CA HIS A 53 -19.53 -9.44 3.44
C HIS A 53 -18.13 -9.42 4.04
N ARG A 54 -18.09 -9.13 5.35
CA ARG A 54 -16.86 -9.21 6.13
C ARG A 54 -16.42 -10.68 6.16
N LEU A 55 -15.13 -10.94 5.98
CA LEU A 55 -14.60 -12.28 6.25
C LEU A 55 -14.88 -12.64 7.73
N PRO A 56 -15.20 -13.91 8.05
CA PRO A 56 -15.68 -14.33 9.37
C PRO A 56 -14.72 -14.04 10.54
N GLU A 57 -13.47 -13.65 10.28
CA GLU A 57 -12.50 -13.22 11.30
C GLU A 57 -12.83 -11.86 11.96
N CYS A 58 -13.89 -11.17 11.52
CA CYS A 58 -14.20 -9.81 11.98
C CYS A 58 -15.29 -9.73 13.08
N GLU A 59 -15.76 -10.85 13.62
CA GLU A 59 -16.77 -10.85 14.69
C GLU A 59 -16.14 -10.57 16.06
N GLY A 60 -16.38 -9.36 16.58
CA GLY A 60 -16.41 -9.05 18.01
C GLY A 60 -15.09 -8.98 18.77
N ASN A 61 -14.04 -9.66 18.30
CA ASN A 61 -12.67 -9.40 18.70
C ASN A 61 -12.07 -8.54 17.60
N ILE A 62 -11.69 -7.29 17.89
CA ILE A 62 -10.72 -6.62 17.04
C ILE A 62 -9.48 -7.51 17.17
N PRO A 63 -9.08 -8.32 16.15
CA PRO A 63 -7.81 -9.01 16.26
C PRO A 63 -6.78 -7.93 16.58
N PRO A 64 -5.88 -8.13 17.57
CA PRO A 64 -4.84 -7.16 17.83
C PRO A 64 -4.28 -6.81 16.47
N LYS A 65 -4.25 -5.49 16.13
CA LYS A 65 -3.65 -5.01 14.88
C LYS A 65 -2.43 -5.86 14.69
N ILE A 66 -2.45 -6.78 13.72
CA ILE A 66 -1.33 -7.69 13.54
C ILE A 66 -0.24 -6.74 13.09
N GLU A 67 0.59 -6.31 14.06
CA GLU A 67 1.87 -5.76 13.74
C GLU A 67 2.52 -6.89 12.96
N SER A 68 2.58 -6.71 11.65
CA SER A 68 3.13 -7.69 10.73
C SER A 68 4.48 -8.08 11.29
N ASP A 69 4.61 -9.34 11.70
CA ASP A 69 5.84 -9.86 12.29
C ASP A 69 6.97 -9.74 11.29
N VAL A 70 6.67 -9.94 10.01
CA VAL A 70 7.57 -9.70 8.90
C VAL A 70 7.31 -8.35 8.27
N GLN A 71 8.37 -7.54 8.16
CA GLN A 71 8.30 -6.20 7.58
C GLN A 71 9.33 -5.99 6.47
N ILE A 72 8.91 -5.33 5.39
CA ILE A 72 9.74 -4.66 4.41
C ILE A 72 10.36 -3.45 5.09
N ILE A 73 11.69 -3.45 5.19
CA ILE A 73 12.46 -2.37 5.81
C ILE A 73 13.33 -1.62 4.81
N ALA A 74 13.62 -2.23 3.66
CA ALA A 74 14.44 -1.61 2.64
C ALA A 74 14.18 -2.20 1.24
N ALA A 75 14.55 -1.45 0.21
CA ALA A 75 14.54 -1.92 -1.16
C ALA A 75 15.63 -1.25 -2.01
N LEU A 76 16.33 -2.04 -2.83
CA LEU A 76 17.16 -1.52 -3.92
C LEU A 76 16.28 -1.46 -5.17
N VAL A 77 15.72 -0.28 -5.44
CA VAL A 77 14.80 -0.03 -6.56
C VAL A 77 15.57 0.26 -7.86
N ASN A 78 16.69 0.95 -7.77
CA ASN A 78 17.47 1.37 -8.93
C ASN A 78 18.91 0.86 -8.79
N PRO A 79 19.20 -0.41 -9.12
CA PRO A 79 20.57 -0.94 -9.09
C PRO A 79 21.54 -0.09 -9.92
N ALA A 80 22.83 -0.09 -9.57
CA ALA A 80 23.84 0.56 -10.40
C ALA A 80 24.16 -0.29 -11.64
N GLY A 81 24.35 0.34 -12.79
CA GLY A 81 24.65 -0.33 -14.06
C GLY A 81 23.41 -0.59 -14.93
N ASP A 82 23.61 -1.32 -16.03
CA ASP A 82 22.59 -1.57 -17.07
C ASP A 82 21.69 -2.79 -16.78
N ASP A 83 21.86 -3.42 -15.61
CA ASP A 83 21.16 -4.66 -15.29
C ASP A 83 19.74 -4.38 -14.73
N GLN A 84 18.76 -4.32 -15.63
CA GLN A 84 17.37 -4.57 -15.26
C GLN A 84 17.24 -5.98 -14.64
N GLY A 85 16.53 -6.11 -13.50
CA GLY A 85 16.36 -7.41 -12.81
C GLY A 85 17.37 -7.71 -11.70
N ASN A 86 18.04 -6.68 -11.17
CA ASN A 86 18.86 -6.77 -9.94
C ASN A 86 18.21 -6.06 -8.74
N GLU A 87 16.92 -5.75 -8.83
CA GLU A 87 16.17 -5.12 -7.76
C GLU A 87 16.03 -6.06 -6.57
N THR A 88 16.01 -5.50 -5.36
CA THR A 88 15.87 -6.31 -4.15
C THR A 88 14.93 -5.69 -3.14
N VAL A 89 14.29 -6.55 -2.34
CA VAL A 89 13.46 -6.16 -1.19
C VAL A 89 14.04 -6.83 0.05
N THR A 90 14.30 -6.04 1.09
CA THR A 90 14.82 -6.52 2.36
C THR A 90 13.69 -6.63 3.38
N LEU A 91 13.56 -7.82 3.95
CA LEU A 91 12.57 -8.16 4.97
C LEU A 91 13.26 -8.33 6.32
N ILE A 92 12.55 -8.06 7.42
CA ILE A 92 12.94 -8.37 8.79
C ILE A 92 11.85 -9.19 9.47
N ASN A 93 12.24 -10.16 10.29
CA ASN A 93 11.33 -10.81 11.24
C ASN A 93 11.47 -10.16 12.64
N ARG A 94 10.42 -9.46 13.08
CA ARG A 94 10.33 -8.78 14.39
C ARG A 94 9.75 -9.68 15.49
N SER A 95 9.26 -10.86 15.16
CA SER A 95 8.70 -11.80 16.15
C SER A 95 9.79 -12.58 16.89
N PRO A 96 9.46 -13.16 18.06
CA PRO A 96 10.36 -14.08 18.75
C PRO A 96 10.42 -15.48 18.14
N ASN A 97 9.68 -15.75 17.05
CA ASN A 97 9.58 -17.06 16.42
C ASN A 97 10.28 -17.06 15.06
N SER A 98 10.75 -18.22 14.59
CA SER A 98 11.19 -18.35 13.19
C SER A 98 9.99 -18.27 12.25
N VAL A 99 10.16 -17.59 11.11
CA VAL A 99 9.14 -17.50 10.05
C VAL A 99 9.69 -18.07 8.75
N ASP A 100 8.91 -18.94 8.10
CA ASP A 100 9.18 -19.41 6.74
C ASP A 100 8.33 -18.58 5.76
N LEU A 101 9.01 -17.94 4.83
CA LEU A 101 8.42 -17.09 3.78
C LEU A 101 8.35 -17.79 2.43
N SER A 102 8.63 -19.09 2.37
CA SER A 102 8.46 -19.89 1.16
C SER A 102 7.00 -19.83 0.69
N GLY A 103 6.80 -19.52 -0.59
CA GLY A 103 5.46 -19.39 -1.19
C GLY A 103 4.78 -18.03 -0.98
N TRP A 104 5.37 -17.14 -0.18
CA TRP A 104 4.92 -15.75 -0.10
C TRP A 104 5.27 -14.99 -1.39
N LEU A 105 4.66 -13.82 -1.57
CA LEU A 105 4.86 -13.03 -2.79
C LEU A 105 5.24 -11.58 -2.50
N ILE A 106 6.09 -11.02 -3.35
CA ILE A 106 6.29 -9.58 -3.48
C ILE A 106 5.45 -9.11 -4.67
N ALA A 107 4.68 -8.04 -4.48
CA ALA A 107 3.90 -7.40 -5.53
C ALA A 107 4.26 -5.92 -5.70
N ASP A 108 4.28 -5.47 -6.95
CA ASP A 108 4.50 -4.06 -7.31
C ASP A 108 3.19 -3.26 -7.40
N LYS A 109 3.30 -1.97 -7.75
CA LYS A 109 2.15 -1.07 -7.94
C LYS A 109 1.19 -1.51 -9.06
N ASN A 110 1.68 -2.29 -10.03
CA ASN A 110 0.91 -2.82 -11.15
C ASN A 110 0.34 -4.21 -10.84
N LYS A 111 0.46 -4.68 -9.60
CA LYS A 111 0.05 -6.01 -9.13
C LYS A 111 0.80 -7.18 -9.79
N LYS A 112 1.93 -6.93 -10.47
CA LYS A 112 2.82 -8.01 -10.90
C LYS A 112 3.46 -8.63 -9.67
N ARG A 113 3.68 -9.95 -9.69
CA ARG A 113 4.08 -10.72 -8.51
C ARG A 113 5.34 -11.53 -8.76
N SER A 114 6.20 -11.62 -7.77
CA SER A 114 7.35 -12.52 -7.72
C SER A 114 7.25 -13.40 -6.47
N PHE A 115 7.50 -14.69 -6.62
CA PHE A 115 7.49 -15.64 -5.51
C PHE A 115 8.77 -15.56 -4.69
N ILE A 116 8.64 -15.73 -3.38
CA ILE A 116 9.75 -16.02 -2.49
C ILE A 116 9.92 -17.53 -2.48
N THR A 117 10.95 -18.04 -3.15
CA THR A 117 11.13 -19.49 -3.35
C THR A 117 11.56 -20.21 -2.08
N ASN A 118 12.54 -19.67 -1.36
CA ASN A 118 13.05 -20.25 -0.13
C ASN A 118 13.68 -19.15 0.72
N LEU A 119 13.00 -18.75 1.80
CA LEU A 119 13.52 -17.79 2.75
C LEU A 119 12.96 -18.06 4.15
N GLN A 120 13.83 -18.52 5.04
CA GLN A 120 13.51 -18.66 6.46
C GLN A 120 14.22 -17.56 7.25
N LEU A 121 13.47 -16.86 8.09
CA LEU A 121 13.98 -15.80 8.95
C LEU A 121 13.88 -16.22 10.42
N ASN A 122 15.03 -16.33 11.07
CA ASN A 122 15.12 -16.45 12.52
C ASN A 122 14.60 -15.17 13.22
N PRO A 123 14.29 -15.23 14.52
CA PRO A 123 13.91 -14.06 15.30
C PRO A 123 14.93 -12.92 15.16
N GLY A 124 14.45 -11.71 14.82
CA GLY A 124 15.29 -10.52 14.63
C GLY A 124 16.15 -10.52 13.35
N ALA A 125 16.12 -11.59 12.54
CA ALA A 125 16.93 -11.69 11.34
C ALA A 125 16.32 -10.93 10.16
N THR A 126 17.20 -10.53 9.24
CA THR A 126 16.82 -9.95 7.94
C THR A 126 17.13 -10.90 6.80
N GLY A 127 16.40 -10.75 5.70
CA GLY A 127 16.64 -11.48 4.46
C GLY A 127 16.36 -10.64 3.23
N VAL A 128 17.05 -10.94 2.15
CA VAL A 128 16.95 -10.20 0.88
C VAL A 128 16.26 -11.08 -0.15
N VAL A 129 15.18 -10.57 -0.71
CA VAL A 129 14.48 -11.15 -1.86
C VAL A 129 14.97 -10.44 -3.11
N LYS A 130 15.61 -11.17 -4.02
CA LYS A 130 16.00 -10.66 -5.35
C LYS A 130 14.82 -10.83 -6.32
N LEU A 131 14.50 -9.78 -7.06
CA LEU A 131 13.50 -9.82 -8.12
C LEU A 131 14.19 -10.17 -9.44
N ASP A 132 13.67 -11.15 -10.16
CA ASP A 132 14.23 -11.70 -11.40
C ASP A 132 13.87 -10.91 -12.67
N GLY A 133 13.11 -9.83 -12.51
CA GLY A 133 12.59 -9.01 -13.61
C GLY A 133 11.44 -9.63 -14.41
N GLN A 134 11.04 -10.87 -14.13
CA GLN A 134 9.90 -11.53 -14.80
C GLN A 134 8.56 -11.24 -14.11
N GLY A 135 8.60 -11.00 -12.79
CA GLY A 135 7.43 -10.73 -11.97
C GLY A 135 7.27 -9.26 -11.57
N ALA A 136 7.29 -9.00 -10.27
CA ALA A 136 7.25 -7.66 -9.71
C ALA A 136 8.43 -6.81 -10.22
N GLN A 137 8.15 -5.58 -10.64
CA GLN A 137 9.15 -4.64 -11.17
C GLN A 137 9.05 -3.31 -10.42
N LEU A 138 10.13 -2.88 -9.79
CA LEU A 138 10.15 -1.66 -9.00
C LEU A 138 10.41 -0.46 -9.93
N SER A 139 9.64 0.60 -9.75
CA SER A 139 9.67 1.72 -10.69
C SER A 139 10.58 2.82 -10.18
N ASN A 140 11.57 3.22 -10.98
CA ASN A 140 12.45 4.36 -10.65
C ASN A 140 11.71 5.70 -10.51
N ASN A 141 10.42 5.78 -10.87
CA ASN A 141 9.58 6.97 -10.71
C ASN A 141 8.70 6.92 -9.44
N GLY A 142 9.02 6.06 -8.49
CA GLY A 142 8.21 5.84 -7.29
C GLY A 142 7.18 4.73 -7.47
N GLY A 143 6.73 4.17 -6.36
CA GLY A 143 5.84 3.04 -6.36
C GLY A 143 5.48 2.51 -4.98
N ILE A 144 4.87 1.32 -5.00
CA ILE A 144 4.43 0.58 -3.83
C ILE A 144 5.05 -0.81 -3.92
N ILE A 145 5.53 -1.32 -2.79
CA ILE A 145 5.97 -2.70 -2.62
C ILE A 145 5.03 -3.33 -1.60
N THR A 146 4.44 -4.47 -1.96
CA THR A 146 3.50 -5.18 -1.10
C THR A 146 4.02 -6.59 -0.84
N LEU A 147 4.06 -7.00 0.43
CA LEU A 147 4.28 -8.37 0.84
C LEU A 147 2.90 -9.05 0.95
N LEU A 148 2.72 -10.14 0.23
CA LEU A 148 1.51 -10.97 0.24
C LEU A 148 1.83 -12.31 0.90
N ASN A 149 0.86 -12.82 1.66
CA ASN A 149 0.91 -14.20 2.17
C ASN A 149 0.66 -15.21 1.02
N PRO A 150 0.81 -16.54 1.27
CA PRO A 150 0.59 -17.55 0.24
C PRO A 150 -0.82 -17.55 -0.38
N GLU A 151 -1.83 -17.08 0.35
CA GLU A 151 -3.21 -16.92 -0.14
C GLU A 151 -3.37 -15.69 -1.05
N GLY A 152 -2.33 -14.86 -1.20
CA GLY A 152 -2.34 -13.64 -2.00
C GLY A 152 -2.97 -12.44 -1.30
N LEU A 153 -3.25 -12.54 0.00
CA LEU A 153 -3.74 -11.44 0.83
C LEU A 153 -2.58 -10.53 1.23
N LYS A 154 -2.85 -9.23 1.29
CA LYS A 154 -1.86 -8.23 1.69
C LYS A 154 -1.50 -8.40 3.16
N TYR A 155 -0.25 -8.76 3.41
CA TYR A 155 0.33 -8.86 4.74
C TYR A 155 0.93 -7.52 5.20
N GLN A 156 1.70 -6.86 4.33
CA GLN A 156 2.30 -5.55 4.59
C GLN A 156 2.55 -4.79 3.28
N GLY A 157 2.79 -3.49 3.35
CA GLY A 157 3.29 -2.75 2.20
C GLY A 157 3.89 -1.41 2.57
N VAL A 158 4.76 -0.93 1.70
CA VAL A 158 5.49 0.34 1.82
C VAL A 158 5.40 1.09 0.49
N SER A 159 5.59 2.41 0.52
CA SER A 159 5.66 3.23 -0.68
C SER A 159 6.92 4.06 -0.69
N TYR A 160 7.41 4.39 -1.88
CA TYR A 160 8.55 5.26 -2.08
C TYR A 160 8.29 6.22 -3.23
N THR A 161 8.97 7.37 -3.20
CA THR A 161 8.88 8.40 -4.23
C THR A 161 10.07 8.36 -5.17
N LYS A 162 9.97 9.08 -6.29
CA LYS A 162 11.05 9.21 -7.27
C LYS A 162 12.32 9.81 -6.64
N GLU A 163 12.16 10.74 -5.72
CA GLU A 163 13.27 11.44 -5.05
C GLU A 163 14.08 10.50 -4.16
N GLN A 164 13.53 9.36 -3.74
CA GLN A 164 14.24 8.35 -2.97
C GLN A 164 15.05 7.40 -3.87
N CYS A 165 14.72 7.31 -5.18
CA CYS A 165 15.29 6.37 -6.14
C CYS A 165 16.65 6.81 -6.70
N HIS A 166 17.70 6.81 -5.86
CA HIS A 166 19.07 7.06 -6.31
C HIS A 166 19.72 5.78 -6.85
N SER A 167 20.43 5.87 -7.98
CA SER A 167 21.09 4.72 -8.59
C SER A 167 22.15 4.12 -7.67
N GLY A 168 22.05 2.83 -7.39
CA GLY A 168 22.90 2.06 -6.49
C GLY A 168 22.53 2.17 -5.01
N TRP A 169 21.55 3.00 -4.63
CA TRP A 169 21.22 3.21 -3.22
C TRP A 169 19.99 2.41 -2.80
N THR A 170 20.09 1.83 -1.60
CA THR A 170 18.97 1.19 -0.95
C THR A 170 18.09 2.24 -0.26
N ILE A 171 16.81 2.21 -0.56
CA ILE A 171 15.77 2.97 0.15
C ILE A 171 15.50 2.25 1.47
N VAL A 172 15.43 3.00 2.58
CA VAL A 172 15.00 2.50 3.90
C VAL A 172 13.64 3.13 4.21
N PHE A 173 12.71 2.34 4.77
CA PHE A 173 11.32 2.73 5.03
C PHE A 173 11.06 3.09 6.49
#